data_AF-A0A4Q1UPH0-F1
#
_entry.id   AF-A0A4Q1UPH0-F1
#
_cell.length_a   1.000
_cell.length_b   1.000
_cell.length_c   1.000
_cell.angle_alpha   90.00
_cell.angle_beta   90.00
_cell.angle_gamma   90.00
#
_symmetry.space_group_name_H-M   'P 1'
#
loop_
_entity.id
_entity.type
_entity.pdbx_description
1 polymer ?
#
loop_
_entity_poly.entity_id
_entity_poly.type
_entity_poly.pdbx_seq_one_letter_code
_entity_poly.pdbx_strand_id
1 'polypeptide(L)'
;MGDRMSAISLRLIVIIALCVPQGAFAASSKQPRHTPATAPATDPAAPYRADRLSSSRGETILNTPGQTTVLTREVLDDMNARSLRDAMRSTAGVTIGR
;
A
#
# COMPACT_ATOMS: atom_id res chain seq x y z
N MET A 1 -4.13 -42.23 -61.61
CA MET A 1 -4.46 -40.79 -61.48
C MET A 1 -5.98 -40.69 -61.44
N GLY A 2 -6.66 -40.19 -60.42
CA GLY A 2 -6.23 -39.49 -59.21
C GLY A 2 -7.26 -38.41 -58.87
N ASP A 3 -8.51 -38.79 -58.57
CA ASP A 3 -9.59 -37.85 -58.20
C ASP A 3 -10.67 -38.65 -57.44
N ARG A 4 -11.26 -38.27 -56.31
CA ARG A 4 -11.21 -37.11 -55.41
C ARG A 4 -11.80 -37.56 -54.07
N MET A 5 -11.07 -37.30 -52.98
CA MET A 5 -11.52 -37.50 -51.61
C MET A 5 -12.36 -36.31 -51.12
N SER A 6 -13.14 -36.57 -50.07
CA SER A 6 -13.72 -35.66 -49.07
C SER A 6 -15.26 -35.63 -49.12
N ALA A 7 -15.91 -36.57 -48.41
CA ALA A 7 -16.36 -36.34 -47.03
C ALA A 7 -17.19 -35.04 -46.96
N ILE A 8 -18.52 -35.08 -47.07
CA ILE A 8 -19.47 -35.46 -46.00
C ILE A 8 -19.03 -34.89 -44.65
N SER A 9 -19.95 -34.17 -43.99
CA SER A 9 -19.83 -33.54 -42.67
C SER A 9 -19.06 -32.21 -42.67
N LEU A 10 -19.50 -31.14 -42.03
CA LEU A 10 -20.60 -30.91 -41.11
C LEU A 10 -20.63 -29.37 -40.85
N ARG A 11 -21.82 -28.76 -40.90
CA ARG A 11 -22.24 -27.56 -40.15
C ARG A 11 -21.31 -26.32 -40.16
N LEU A 12 -21.63 -25.26 -40.91
CA LEU A 12 -22.51 -24.16 -40.45
C LEU A 12 -22.29 -23.77 -38.96
N ILE A 13 -21.32 -22.90 -38.72
CA ILE A 13 -21.18 -22.03 -37.54
C ILE A 13 -20.70 -20.68 -38.13
N VAL A 14 -21.52 -19.69 -38.49
CA VAL A 14 -22.40 -18.84 -37.66
C VAL A 14 -21.65 -18.29 -36.44
N ILE A 15 -21.00 -17.13 -36.59
CA ILE A 15 -21.33 -15.86 -35.90
C ILE A 15 -20.38 -14.76 -36.36
N ILE A 16 -21.01 -13.72 -36.89
CA ILE A 16 -20.47 -12.49 -37.46
C ILE A 16 -19.85 -11.63 -36.35
N ALA A 17 -18.75 -10.98 -36.71
CA ALA A 17 -17.99 -10.00 -35.95
C ALA A 17 -18.85 -9.12 -35.02
N LEU A 18 -18.71 -9.32 -33.71
CA LEU A 18 -19.17 -8.37 -32.72
C LEU A 18 -18.19 -7.18 -32.72
N CYS A 19 -18.57 -6.15 -33.46
CA CYS A 19 -18.01 -4.81 -33.36
C CYS A 19 -18.19 -4.33 -31.92
N VAL A 20 -17.10 -4.36 -31.13
CA VAL A 20 -17.06 -3.72 -29.81
C VAL A 20 -16.75 -2.24 -30.04
N PRO A 21 -17.66 -1.30 -29.71
CA PRO A 21 -17.34 0.11 -29.76
C PRO A 21 -16.30 0.42 -28.67
N GLN A 22 -15.27 1.15 -29.09
CA GLN A 22 -14.19 1.66 -28.28
C GLN A 22 -14.76 2.60 -27.19
N GLY A 23 -14.95 2.07 -25.98
CA GLY A 23 -15.20 2.89 -24.82
C GLY A 23 -13.93 3.67 -24.48
N ALA A 24 -13.83 4.91 -24.95
CA ALA A 24 -12.85 5.88 -24.47
C ALA A 24 -13.18 6.23 -23.01
N PHE A 25 -12.73 5.39 -22.09
CA PHE A 25 -12.64 5.77 -20.69
C PHE A 25 -11.55 6.84 -20.58
N ALA A 26 -11.98 8.09 -20.46
CA ALA A 26 -11.16 9.13 -19.89
C ALA A 26 -10.86 8.72 -18.45
N ALA A 27 -9.78 7.95 -18.27
CA ALA A 27 -9.17 7.75 -16.97
C ALA A 27 -8.74 9.15 -16.51
N SER A 28 -9.60 9.78 -15.70
CA SER A 28 -9.17 10.82 -14.79
C SER A 28 -8.09 10.18 -13.92
N SER A 29 -6.85 10.29 -14.38
CA SER A 29 -5.68 9.88 -13.64
C SER A 29 -5.62 10.82 -12.45
N LYS A 30 -6.30 10.40 -11.39
CA LYS A 30 -6.04 10.88 -10.04
C LYS A 30 -4.54 10.68 -9.86
N GLN A 31 -3.82 11.79 -10.00
CA GLN A 31 -2.38 11.87 -9.93
C GLN A 31 -1.88 10.90 -8.86
N PRO A 32 -0.91 10.02 -9.15
CA PRO A 32 -0.29 9.22 -8.10
C PRO A 32 0.08 10.22 -7.03
N ARG A 33 -0.51 10.08 -5.85
CA ARG A 33 -0.07 10.85 -4.70
C ARG A 33 1.41 10.54 -4.61
N HIS A 34 2.25 11.53 -4.89
CA HIS A 34 3.65 11.49 -4.54
C HIS A 34 3.67 11.36 -3.02
N THR A 35 3.53 10.15 -2.50
CA THR A 35 4.31 9.74 -1.36
C THR A 35 5.71 9.62 -1.93
N PRO A 36 6.66 10.51 -1.58
CA PRO A 36 8.05 10.14 -1.72
C PRO A 36 8.16 8.75 -1.10
N ALA A 37 8.79 7.80 -1.78
CA ALA A 37 9.19 6.55 -1.16
C ALA A 37 10.25 6.92 -0.10
N THR A 38 9.80 7.47 1.02
CA THR A 38 10.60 7.61 2.21
C THR A 38 10.86 6.18 2.63
N ALA A 39 12.13 5.78 2.61
CA ALA A 39 12.55 4.51 3.16
C ALA A 39 11.86 4.31 4.53
N PRO A 40 11.40 3.09 4.84
CA PRO A 40 10.68 2.84 6.09
C PRO A 40 11.48 3.42 7.26
N ALA A 41 10.81 4.20 8.11
CA ALA A 41 11.45 4.86 9.26
C ALA A 41 11.89 3.87 10.36
N THR A 42 11.66 2.58 10.12
CA THR A 42 11.84 1.45 11.01
C THR A 42 12.60 0.38 10.25
N ASP A 43 13.68 -0.11 10.85
CA ASP A 43 14.43 -1.27 10.37
C ASP A 43 13.55 -2.54 10.50
N PRO A 44 13.34 -3.33 9.43
CA PRO A 44 12.63 -4.61 9.52
C PRO A 44 13.26 -5.60 10.51
N ALA A 45 14.55 -5.48 10.84
CA ALA A 45 15.20 -6.29 11.86
C ALA A 45 14.91 -5.82 13.30
N ALA A 46 14.38 -4.61 13.47
CA ALA A 46 14.08 -4.00 14.78
C ALA A 46 12.76 -3.20 14.75
N PRO A 47 11.59 -3.85 14.57
CA PRO A 47 10.31 -3.18 14.29
C PRO A 47 9.77 -2.29 15.44
N TYR A 48 10.28 -2.46 16.66
CA TYR A 48 9.93 -1.63 17.82
C TYR A 48 10.74 -0.32 17.89
N ARG A 49 11.73 -0.12 17.02
CA ARG A 49 12.59 1.07 17.01
C ARG A 49 12.34 1.88 15.74
N ALA A 50 12.21 3.19 15.90
CA ALA A 50 12.22 4.11 14.78
C ALA A 50 13.56 4.84 14.77
N ASP A 51 14.16 4.95 13.60
CA ASP A 51 15.44 5.66 13.41
C ASP A 51 15.20 7.10 12.97
N ARG A 52 14.03 7.39 12.41
CA ARG A 52 13.72 8.69 11.82
C ARG A 52 12.30 9.17 12.12
N LEU A 53 12.15 10.47 12.34
CA LEU A 53 10.83 11.11 12.47
C LEU A 53 10.21 11.34 11.09
N SER A 54 8.90 11.14 10.99
CA SER A 54 8.17 11.47 9.76
C SER A 54 8.18 12.97 9.43
N SER A 55 8.38 13.84 10.43
CA SER A 55 8.54 15.28 10.23
C SER A 55 9.98 15.69 9.88
N SER A 56 10.96 14.80 10.07
CA SER A 56 12.38 15.11 9.86
C SER A 56 12.74 15.13 8.38
N ARG A 57 13.41 16.21 7.95
CA ARG A 57 13.89 16.41 6.58
C ARG A 57 15.17 15.68 6.23
N GLY A 58 15.65 14.75 7.05
CA GLY A 58 16.91 14.05 6.74
C GLY A 58 17.55 13.39 7.93
N GLU A 59 17.28 13.96 9.10
CA GLU A 59 18.03 13.69 10.30
C GLU A 59 17.46 12.51 11.08
N THR A 60 18.37 11.71 11.61
CA THR A 60 18.10 10.61 12.54
C THR A 60 17.60 11.17 13.88
N ILE A 61 16.73 10.44 14.56
CA ILE A 61 16.20 10.81 15.89
C ILE A 61 17.34 11.08 16.88
N LEU A 62 18.43 10.30 16.79
CA LEU A 62 19.60 10.45 17.66
C LEU A 62 20.28 11.84 17.55
N ASN A 63 20.17 12.48 16.39
CA ASN A 63 20.75 13.81 16.15
C ASN A 63 19.74 14.95 16.38
N THR A 64 18.48 14.62 16.66
CA THR A 64 17.47 15.63 16.94
C THR A 64 17.61 16.09 18.40
N PRO A 65 17.75 17.40 18.67
CA PRO A 65 17.86 17.88 20.04
C PRO A 65 16.56 17.64 20.82
N GLY A 66 16.70 17.18 22.07
CA GLY A 66 15.59 16.95 22.99
C GLY A 66 15.21 15.47 23.15
N GLN A 67 14.21 15.21 24.00
CA GLN A 67 13.73 13.86 24.26
C GLN A 67 12.52 13.55 23.37
N THR A 68 12.67 12.62 22.44
CA THR A 68 11.59 12.17 21.56
C THR A 68 11.37 10.68 21.73
N THR A 69 10.12 10.26 21.89
CA THR A 69 9.71 8.85 21.90
C THR A 69 8.73 8.61 20.76
N VAL A 70 9.00 7.59 19.94
CA VAL A 70 8.14 7.19 18.84
C VAL A 70 7.52 5.84 19.19
N LEU A 71 6.19 5.76 19.17
CA LEU A 71 5.50 4.48 19.19
C LEU A 71 5.37 3.98 17.74
N THR A 72 6.05 2.88 17.42
CA THR A 72 5.99 2.27 16.09
C THR A 72 4.67 1.52 15.88
N ARG A 73 4.42 1.10 14.64
CA ARG A 73 3.18 0.40 14.30
C ARG A 73 3.08 -0.92 15.06
N GLU A 74 4.14 -1.72 15.09
CA GLU A 74 4.20 -2.96 15.89
C GLU A 74 3.94 -2.74 17.38
N VAL A 75 4.49 -1.68 17.99
CA VAL A 75 4.18 -1.35 19.40
C VAL A 75 2.67 -1.16 19.60
N LEU A 76 2.03 -0.40 18.71
CA LEU A 76 0.60 -0.12 18.82
C LEU A 76 -0.25 -1.36 18.57
N ASP A 77 0.14 -2.20 17.61
CA ASP A 77 -0.59 -3.40 17.25
C ASP A 77 -0.47 -4.49 18.34
N ASP A 78 0.71 -4.66 18.94
CA ASP A 78 0.93 -5.57 20.06
C ASP A 78 0.18 -5.16 21.34
N MET A 79 0.08 -3.86 21.59
CA MET A 79 -0.74 -3.34 22.68
C MET A 79 -2.23 -3.44 22.39
N ASN A 80 -2.63 -3.77 21.15
CA ASN A 80 -4.00 -3.67 20.65
C ASN A 80 -4.58 -2.26 20.90
N ALA A 81 -3.75 -1.23 20.69
CA ALA A 81 -4.10 0.16 20.99
C ALA A 81 -5.16 0.67 20.02
N ARG A 82 -6.39 0.86 20.50
CA ARG A 82 -7.52 1.36 19.67
C ARG A 82 -7.84 2.83 19.87
N SER A 83 -7.14 3.50 20.79
CA SER A 83 -7.33 4.92 21.08
C SER A 83 -6.02 5.59 21.45
N LEU A 84 -5.96 6.92 21.33
CA LEU A 84 -4.79 7.69 21.75
C LEU A 84 -4.49 7.52 23.24
N ARG A 85 -5.52 7.46 24.09
CA ARG A 85 -5.35 7.24 25.53
C ARG A 85 -4.64 5.93 25.82
N ASP A 86 -5.01 4.90 25.07
CA ASP A 86 -4.45 3.56 25.19
C ASP A 86 -2.98 3.54 24.76
N ALA A 87 -2.67 4.15 23.60
CA ALA A 87 -1.31 4.28 23.10
C ALA A 87 -0.39 5.08 24.06
N MET A 88 -0.88 6.22 24.56
CA MET A 88 -0.07 7.12 25.39
C MET A 88 0.20 6.57 26.80
N ARG A 89 -0.55 5.57 27.27
CA ARG A 89 -0.29 4.91 28.56
C ARG A 89 1.10 4.26 28.61
N SER A 90 1.67 3.89 27.46
CA SER A 90 3.01 3.30 27.37
C SER A 90 4.14 4.33 27.52
N THR A 91 3.85 5.62 27.50
CA THR A 91 4.86 6.67 27.63
C THR A 91 4.84 7.24 29.05
N ALA A 92 5.92 7.00 29.79
CA ALA A 92 6.07 7.52 31.14
C ALA A 92 5.93 9.06 31.17
N GLY A 93 5.22 9.57 32.18
CA GLY A 93 5.02 11.02 32.36
C GLY A 93 3.93 11.65 31.51
N VAL A 94 3.26 10.90 30.61
CA VAL A 94 2.13 11.41 29.83
C VAL A 94 0.82 11.22 30.61
N THR A 95 0.09 12.32 30.84
CA THR A 95 -1.25 12.29 31.43
C THR A 95 -2.25 12.93 30.47
N ILE A 96 -3.44 12.34 30.37
CA ILE A 96 -4.49 12.80 29.45
C ILE A 96 -5.68 13.31 30.26
N GLY A 97 -6.03 14.59 30.02
CA GLY A 97 -7.23 15.22 30.55
C GLY A 97 -8.51 14.58 30.01
N ARG A 98 -9.64 14.87 30.66
CA ARG A 98 -10.96 14.45 30.17
C ARG A 98 -11.39 15.27 28.95
#